data_AF-A0A937VT58-F1
#
_entry.id   AF-A0A937VT58-F1
#
_cell.length_a   1.000
_cell.length_b   1.000
_cell.length_c   1.000
_cell.angle_alpha   90.00
_cell.angle_beta   90.00
_cell.angle_gamma   90.00
#
_symmetry.space_group_name_H-M   'P 1'
#
loop_
_entity.id
_entity.type
_entity.pdbx_description
1 polymer ?
#
loop_
_entity_poly.entity_id
_entity_poly.type
_entity_poly.pdbx_seq_one_letter_code
_entity_poly.pdbx_strand_id
1 'polypeptide(L)'
;MLQSTVSCNTETEIEIEKRITTSCPPVTSEFTQFWQSYPKKIGKSAALKVWEKIKNRPPIETILTAIENQKNSNQWKKENGQFIPNPTTWLNQGRWDDEIFVKKSKWD
;
A
#
# COMPACT_ATOMS: atom_id res chain seq x y z
N MET A 1 -4.84 57.95 16.66
CA MET A 1 -3.72 57.21 17.29
C MET A 1 -3.43 55.99 16.44
N LEU A 2 -2.25 55.92 15.83
CA LEU A 2 -1.73 54.68 15.27
C LEU A 2 -1.17 53.81 16.40
N GLN A 3 -1.55 52.54 16.44
CA GLN A 3 -0.63 51.45 16.80
C GLN A 3 -0.96 50.22 15.93
N SER A 4 -0.10 49.99 14.94
CA SER A 4 0.15 48.69 14.34
C SER A 4 0.59 47.69 15.41
N THR A 5 0.21 46.42 15.27
CA THR A 5 1.16 45.29 15.37
C THR A 5 0.60 44.07 14.62
N VAL A 6 1.50 43.46 13.87
CA VAL A 6 1.43 42.15 13.21
C VAL A 6 1.88 41.08 14.21
N SER A 7 1.24 39.90 14.20
CA SER A 7 1.74 38.56 14.61
C SER A 7 0.57 37.74 15.17
N CYS A 8 0.46 36.42 15.03
CA CYS A 8 1.11 35.40 14.23
C CYS A 8 0.20 34.17 14.42
N ASN A 9 0.02 33.42 13.35
CA ASN A 9 -0.49 32.05 13.24
C ASN A 9 -0.14 31.11 14.42
N THR A 10 -1.04 30.13 14.63
CA THR A 10 -0.97 28.82 15.34
C THR A 10 -2.25 28.69 16.19
N GLU A 11 -2.96 27.58 16.31
CA GLU A 11 -2.79 26.18 15.95
C GLU A 11 -4.18 25.56 16.13
N THR A 12 -4.60 24.71 15.20
CA THR A 12 -5.18 23.39 15.50
C THR A 12 -5.35 22.67 14.17
N GLU A 13 -4.20 22.33 13.60
CA GLU A 13 -4.02 21.00 13.01
C GLU A 13 -4.54 19.96 14.03
N ILE A 14 -5.06 18.83 13.55
CA ILE A 14 -5.55 17.66 14.32
C ILE A 14 -7.09 17.46 14.33
N GLU A 15 -7.85 18.08 13.41
CA GLU A 15 -9.20 17.55 13.08
C GLU A 15 -9.36 17.10 11.61
N ILE A 16 -8.24 16.78 10.95
CA ILE A 16 -8.20 16.21 9.58
C ILE A 16 -8.09 14.67 9.60
N GLU A 17 -7.81 14.02 10.73
CA GLU A 17 -7.59 12.56 10.81
C GLU A 17 -8.85 11.69 10.72
N LYS A 18 -10.02 12.25 10.41
CA LYS A 18 -11.22 11.47 10.05
C LYS A 18 -11.42 11.32 8.52
N ARG A 19 -10.43 11.70 7.71
CA ARG A 19 -10.46 11.58 6.23
C ARG A 19 -10.02 10.20 5.71
N ILE A 20 -10.85 9.16 5.81
CA ILE A 20 -10.88 8.11 4.76
C ILE A 20 -12.33 7.65 4.54
N THR A 21 -13.23 8.58 4.25
CA THR A 21 -14.48 8.24 3.57
C THR A 21 -14.98 9.48 2.84
N THR A 22 -15.25 9.34 1.55
CA THR A 22 -16.01 10.31 0.73
C THR A 22 -15.22 11.45 0.05
N SER A 23 -14.35 11.12 -0.91
CA SER A 23 -14.24 11.91 -2.15
C SER A 23 -13.62 11.08 -3.28
N CYS A 24 -14.46 10.43 -4.09
CA CYS A 24 -13.99 9.74 -5.28
C CYS A 24 -13.70 10.76 -6.41
N PRO A 25 -12.48 10.87 -6.94
CA PRO A 25 -12.29 11.05 -8.37
C PRO A 25 -12.52 9.69 -9.07
N PRO A 26 -12.93 9.66 -10.34
CA PRO A 26 -13.55 8.51 -10.98
C PRO A 26 -12.59 7.31 -10.98
N VAL A 27 -13.07 6.16 -10.51
CA VAL A 27 -12.51 4.82 -10.77
C VAL A 27 -10.99 4.84 -10.92
N THR A 28 -10.26 5.08 -9.82
CA THR A 28 -8.82 4.84 -9.87
C THR A 28 -8.64 3.37 -10.26
N SER A 29 -7.95 3.12 -11.37
CA SER A 29 -7.77 1.77 -11.91
C SER A 29 -7.34 0.80 -10.80
N GLU A 30 -7.77 -0.47 -10.83
CA GLU A 30 -7.34 -1.47 -9.82
C GLU A 30 -5.81 -1.49 -9.64
N PHE A 31 -5.08 -1.23 -10.73
CA PHE A 31 -3.63 -1.06 -10.71
C PHE A 31 -3.18 0.11 -9.82
N THR A 32 -3.89 1.24 -9.80
CA THR A 32 -3.61 2.37 -8.92
C THR A 32 -3.71 1.96 -7.45
N GLN A 33 -4.75 1.20 -7.09
CA GLN A 33 -4.93 0.70 -5.72
C GLN A 33 -3.79 -0.22 -5.32
N PHE A 34 -3.49 -1.23 -6.17
CA PHE A 34 -2.31 -2.08 -6.01
C PHE A 34 -1.02 -1.25 -5.85
N TRP A 35 -0.83 -0.28 -6.74
CA TRP A 35 0.36 0.56 -6.76
C TRP A 35 0.49 1.38 -5.50
N GLN A 36 -0.61 1.86 -4.89
CA GLN A 36 -0.59 2.64 -3.65
C GLN A 36 -0.29 1.77 -2.43
N SER A 37 -0.79 0.54 -2.35
CA SER A 37 -0.57 -0.35 -1.19
C SER A 37 0.83 -0.98 -1.16
N TYR A 38 1.49 -1.12 -2.30
CA TYR A 38 2.77 -1.82 -2.37
C TYR A 38 3.95 -1.00 -1.78
N PRO A 39 4.71 -1.47 -0.77
CA PRO A 39 5.71 -0.65 -0.09
C PRO A 39 6.90 -0.21 -0.97
N LYS A 40 7.29 -1.03 -1.96
CA LYS A 40 8.41 -0.76 -2.88
C LYS A 40 7.93 -0.20 -4.21
N LYS A 41 8.20 1.08 -4.49
CA LYS A 41 7.71 1.80 -5.69
C LYS A 41 8.73 1.80 -6.84
N ILE A 42 9.01 0.63 -7.41
CA ILE A 42 10.00 0.49 -8.50
C ILE A 42 9.35 -0.09 -9.76
N GLY A 43 9.70 0.46 -10.92
CA GLY A 43 9.33 -0.12 -12.22
C GLY A 43 7.83 -0.06 -12.54
N LYS A 44 7.16 1.06 -12.24
CA LYS A 44 5.70 1.24 -12.42
C LYS A 44 5.18 0.83 -13.80
N SER A 45 5.87 1.26 -14.87
CA SER A 45 5.49 0.95 -16.25
C SER A 45 5.60 -0.56 -16.56
N ALA A 46 6.64 -1.22 -16.06
CA ALA A 46 6.80 -2.67 -16.20
C ALA A 46 5.74 -3.44 -15.41
N ALA A 47 5.42 -2.98 -14.19
CA ALA A 47 4.37 -3.57 -13.38
C ALA A 47 2.99 -3.40 -14.05
N LEU A 48 2.69 -2.25 -14.64
CA LEU A 48 1.44 -2.01 -15.38
C LEU A 48 1.33 -2.94 -16.60
N LYS A 49 2.40 -3.11 -17.37
CA LYS A 49 2.41 -4.05 -18.50
C LYS A 49 2.12 -5.49 -18.06
N VAL A 50 2.70 -5.92 -16.93
CA VAL A 50 2.43 -7.24 -16.36
C VAL A 50 1.00 -7.34 -15.84
N TRP A 51 0.50 -6.28 -15.20
CA TRP A 51 -0.90 -6.17 -14.81
C TRP A 51 -1.80 -6.39 -16.03
N GLU A 52 -1.70 -5.59 -17.08
CA GLU A 52 -2.53 -5.75 -18.28
C GLU A 52 -2.40 -7.13 -18.95
N LYS A 53 -1.24 -7.78 -18.83
CA LYS A 53 -0.97 -9.13 -19.38
C LYS A 53 -1.69 -10.25 -18.62
N ILE A 54 -1.80 -10.19 -17.29
CA ILE A 54 -2.38 -11.27 -16.48
C ILE A 54 -3.90 -11.18 -16.52
N LYS A 55 -4.55 -12.08 -17.27
CA LYS A 55 -6.02 -12.08 -17.42
C LYS A 55 -6.77 -12.76 -16.27
N ASN A 56 -6.17 -13.79 -15.67
CA ASN A 56 -6.80 -14.61 -14.63
C ASN A 56 -6.34 -14.17 -13.23
N ARG A 57 -6.31 -12.87 -12.96
CA ARG A 57 -6.02 -12.38 -11.61
C ARG A 57 -7.23 -12.60 -10.69
N PRO A 58 -7.00 -12.82 -9.38
CA PRO A 58 -8.07 -12.74 -8.41
C PRO A 58 -8.59 -11.30 -8.29
N PRO A 59 -9.73 -11.09 -7.61
CA PRO A 59 -10.25 -9.76 -7.31
C PRO A 59 -9.19 -8.87 -6.65
N ILE A 60 -9.24 -7.56 -6.92
CA ILE A 60 -8.31 -6.59 -6.34
C ILE A 60 -8.25 -6.67 -4.81
N GLU A 61 -9.37 -6.93 -4.14
CA GLU A 61 -9.45 -7.08 -2.68
C GLU A 61 -8.55 -8.22 -2.16
N THR A 62 -8.50 -9.36 -2.86
CA THR A 62 -7.61 -10.48 -2.53
C THR A 62 -6.15 -10.08 -2.66
N ILE A 63 -5.82 -9.36 -3.73
CA ILE A 63 -4.46 -8.86 -3.98
C ILE A 63 -4.03 -7.88 -2.88
N LEU A 64 -4.89 -6.94 -2.52
CA LEU A 64 -4.62 -5.97 -1.45
C LEU A 64 -4.46 -6.66 -0.09
N THR A 65 -5.32 -7.63 0.20
CA THR A 65 -5.23 -8.45 1.43
C THR A 65 -3.92 -9.21 1.50
N ALA A 66 -3.50 -9.85 0.40
CA ALA A 66 -2.22 -10.55 0.33
C ALA A 66 -1.03 -9.60 0.56
N ILE A 67 -1.06 -8.39 -0.01
CA ILE A 67 -0.02 -7.38 0.22
C ILE A 67 0.03 -6.97 1.70
N GLU A 68 -1.11 -6.70 2.34
CA GLU A 68 -1.14 -6.33 3.76
C GLU A 68 -0.65 -7.46 4.67
N ASN A 69 -1.04 -8.70 4.38
CA ASN A 69 -0.55 -9.83 5.15
C ASN A 69 0.97 -10.01 4.95
N GLN A 70 1.47 -9.85 3.72
CA GLN A 70 2.90 -9.97 3.41
C GLN A 70 3.72 -8.84 4.01
N LYS A 71 3.23 -7.59 3.99
CA LYS A 71 3.83 -6.45 4.72
C LYS A 71 3.98 -6.75 6.20
N ASN A 72 3.04 -7.49 6.77
CA ASN A 72 3.09 -7.87 8.17
C ASN A 72 3.98 -9.07 8.48
N SER A 73 4.39 -9.82 7.45
CA SER A 73 5.27 -10.97 7.60
C SER A 73 6.68 -10.59 8.06
N ASN A 74 7.31 -11.49 8.82
CA ASN A 74 8.71 -11.34 9.24
C ASN A 74 9.66 -11.20 8.04
N GLN A 75 9.36 -11.85 6.92
CA GLN A 75 10.20 -11.81 5.73
C GLN A 75 10.29 -10.40 5.13
N TRP A 76 9.16 -9.69 5.03
CA TRP A 76 9.14 -8.33 4.49
C TRP A 76 9.55 -7.27 5.51
N LYS A 77 9.45 -7.56 6.82
CA LYS A 77 9.98 -6.66 7.87
C LYS A 77 11.49 -6.81 8.08
N LYS A 78 12.06 -7.96 7.73
CA LYS A 78 13.49 -8.26 7.91
C LYS A 78 14.36 -7.32 7.07
N GLU A 79 15.50 -6.89 7.64
CA GLU A 79 16.46 -5.97 7.02
C GLU A 79 15.78 -4.72 6.40
N ASN A 80 14.82 -4.11 7.11
CA ASN A 80 14.08 -2.93 6.65
C ASN A 80 13.42 -3.09 5.26
N GLY A 81 12.93 -4.29 4.94
CA GLY A 81 12.27 -4.55 3.66
C GLY A 81 13.20 -4.83 2.49
N GLN A 82 14.47 -5.18 2.77
CA GLN A 82 15.43 -5.59 1.74
C GLN A 82 14.91 -6.75 0.86
N PHE A 83 14.11 -7.65 1.45
CA PHE A 83 13.57 -8.84 0.77
C PHE A 83 12.18 -8.64 0.17
N ILE A 84 11.68 -7.40 0.10
CA ILE A 84 10.43 -7.10 -0.61
C ILE A 84 10.69 -7.25 -2.12
N PRO A 85 9.99 -8.18 -2.80
CA PRO A 85 10.15 -8.35 -4.23
C PRO A 85 9.69 -7.10 -4.98
N ASN A 86 10.20 -6.89 -6.19
CA ASN A 86 9.69 -5.82 -7.04
C ASN A 86 8.23 -6.10 -7.43
N PRO A 87 7.37 -5.08 -7.59
CA PRO A 87 5.96 -5.27 -7.96
C PRO A 87 5.79 -6.15 -9.21
N THR A 88 6.62 -5.95 -10.23
CA THR A 88 6.63 -6.76 -11.46
C THR A 88 6.91 -8.23 -11.17
N THR A 89 7.87 -8.55 -10.32
CA THR A 89 8.21 -9.93 -9.92
C THR A 89 7.07 -10.56 -9.14
N TRP A 90 6.50 -9.81 -8.19
CA TRP A 90 5.39 -10.25 -7.36
C TRP A 90 4.15 -10.59 -8.20
N LEU A 91 3.82 -9.75 -9.18
CA LEU A 91 2.72 -9.98 -10.11
C LEU A 91 2.97 -11.18 -11.02
N ASN A 92 4.16 -11.30 -11.63
CA ASN A 92 4.48 -12.41 -12.53
C ASN A 92 4.46 -13.77 -11.84
N GLN A 93 4.80 -13.82 -10.55
CA GLN A 93 4.86 -15.05 -9.77
C GLN A 93 3.53 -15.41 -9.11
N GLY A 94 2.48 -14.58 -9.24
CA GLY A 94 1.20 -14.87 -8.62
C GLY A 94 1.25 -14.90 -7.09
N ARG A 95 2.12 -14.09 -6.47
CA ARG A 95 2.40 -14.17 -5.03
C ARG A 95 1.23 -13.79 -4.12
N TRP A 96 0.08 -13.42 -4.68
CA TRP A 96 -1.16 -13.29 -3.91
C TRP A 96 -1.62 -14.64 -3.32
N ASP A 97 -1.19 -15.77 -3.91
CA ASP A 97 -1.48 -17.13 -3.43
C ASP A 97 -0.43 -17.68 -2.45
N ASP A 98 0.62 -16.91 -2.13
CA ASP A 98 1.67 -17.37 -1.21
C ASP A 98 1.14 -17.56 0.22
N GLU A 99 1.38 -18.73 0.81
CA GLU A 99 1.07 -18.99 2.21
C GLU A 99 2.00 -18.21 3.15
N ILE A 100 1.42 -17.38 4.00
CA ILE A 100 2.17 -16.67 5.05
C ILE A 100 2.12 -17.53 6.29
N PHE A 101 3.24 -18.19 6.59
CA PHE A 101 3.41 -18.95 7.83
C PHE A 101 3.40 -18.00 9.03
N VAL A 102 2.21 -17.68 9.53
CA VAL A 102 2.04 -17.12 10.87
C VAL A 102 2.39 -18.26 11.82
N LYS A 103 3.52 -18.16 12.51
CA LYS A 103 3.86 -19.12 13.57
C LYS A 103 2.75 -19.07 14.61
N LYS A 104 1.80 -20.01 14.57
CA LYS A 104 0.92 -20.28 15.69
C LYS A 104 1.80 -20.92 16.77
N SER A 105 2.08 -20.19 17.84
CA SER A 105 2.61 -20.79 19.07
C SER A 105 1.62 -21.87 19.52
N LYS A 106 2.09 -23.11 19.61
CA LYS A 106 1.30 -24.29 19.99
C LYS A 106 1.48 -24.62 21.49
N TRP A 107 1.69 -23.62 22.34
CA TRP A 107 1.86 -23.79 23.79
C TRP A 107 1.45 -22.50 24.51
N ASP A 108 0.14 -22.24 24.57
CA ASP A 108 -0.48 -21.41 25.61
C ASP A 108 -1.21 -22.36 26.57
#